data_AF-A0A4R1QPH4-F1
#
_entry.id   AF-A0A4R1QPH4-F1
#
_cell.length_a   1.000
_cell.length_b   1.000
_cell.length_c   1.000
_cell.angle_alpha   90.00
_cell.angle_beta   90.00
_cell.angle_gamma   90.00
#
_symmetry.space_group_name_H-M   'P 1'
#
loop_
_entity.id
_entity.type
_entity.pdbx_description
1 polymer ?
#
loop_
_entity_poly.entity_id
_entity_poly.type
_entity_poly.pdbx_seq_one_letter_code
_entity_poly.pdbx_strand_id
1 'polypeptide(L)'
;MLKEIVFLIGHKSQITAIEQMKKNFGEDGNKVITGNLPWEEGGQAAYDKENVLFVTDEEETLQALKQNAYYTIALLHGENKEQDLSAALYAITDIEELTFDSFVMAYMRLSGKPWTIMETKRCVIREMTVEDVDSFYQIYKEPSITFYMEDLFEEPEEEREYTREYIKKIYSFYGYGLWSIVGKESETVIGRAGISWREGFDIPELGFVIAVPYQHKGYAYEVCRAILGYGKEELGFDKVQALIKKDNEASIRLCTRLGFVRIDSVEDKGKEYERYVVELSDI
;
A
#
# COMPACT_ATOMS: atom_id res chain seq x y z
N MET A 1 5.05 -15.16 -7.44
CA MET A 1 5.30 -14.84 -6.01
C MET A 1 6.80 -14.77 -5.86
N LEU A 2 7.32 -13.84 -5.05
CA LEU A 2 8.74 -13.71 -4.82
C LEU A 2 9.33 -15.03 -4.32
N LYS A 3 10.31 -15.57 -5.04
CA LYS A 3 10.98 -16.83 -4.70
C LYS A 3 12.35 -16.59 -4.09
N GLU A 4 13.06 -15.58 -4.57
CA GLU A 4 14.46 -15.35 -4.22
C GLU A 4 14.76 -13.86 -4.03
N ILE A 5 15.54 -13.54 -3.00
CA ILE A 5 16.13 -12.23 -2.77
C ILE A 5 17.64 -12.37 -2.87
N VAL A 6 18.26 -11.64 -3.78
CA VAL A 6 19.69 -11.73 -4.07
C VAL A 6 20.38 -10.43 -3.67
N PHE A 7 21.24 -10.51 -2.65
CA PHE A 7 22.08 -9.41 -2.21
C PHE A 7 23.39 -9.40 -3.01
N LEU A 8 23.63 -8.31 -3.73
CA LEU A 8 24.86 -8.02 -4.47
C LEU A 8 25.55 -6.82 -3.80
N ILE A 9 26.50 -7.11 -2.91
CA ILE A 9 27.01 -6.14 -1.94
C ILE A 9 28.50 -5.91 -2.13
N GLY A 10 28.88 -4.65 -2.37
CA GLY A 10 30.27 -4.20 -2.44
C GLY A 10 30.91 -4.09 -1.06
N HIS A 11 30.16 -3.58 -0.08
CA HIS A 11 30.67 -3.36 1.28
C HIS A 11 30.49 -4.59 2.17
N LYS A 12 31.58 -5.33 2.38
CA LYS A 12 31.59 -6.56 3.20
C LYS A 12 31.11 -6.38 4.65
N SER A 13 31.11 -5.15 5.17
CA SER A 13 30.57 -4.82 6.50
C SER A 13 29.10 -5.20 6.65
N GLN A 14 28.32 -5.17 5.56
CA GLN A 14 26.89 -5.49 5.58
C GLN A 14 26.61 -6.99 5.62
N ILE A 15 27.60 -7.85 5.34
CA ILE A 15 27.40 -9.32 5.29
C ILE A 15 26.88 -9.84 6.63
N THR A 16 27.41 -9.34 7.76
CA THR A 16 26.95 -9.78 9.08
C THR A 16 25.49 -9.40 9.33
N ALA A 17 25.08 -8.18 8.96
CA ALA A 17 23.71 -7.72 9.09
C ALA A 17 22.74 -8.56 8.22
N ILE A 18 23.15 -8.90 6.99
CA ILE A 18 22.37 -9.78 6.09
C ILE A 18 22.19 -11.16 6.71
N GLU A 19 23.24 -11.77 7.25
CA GLU A 19 23.16 -13.08 7.89
C GLU A 19 22.31 -13.06 9.18
N GLN A 20 22.28 -11.93 9.89
CA GLN A 20 21.40 -11.76 11.04
C GLN A 20 19.93 -11.60 10.61
N MET A 21 19.65 -10.73 9.62
CA MET A 21 18.33 -10.56 9.01
C MET A 21 17.77 -11.90 8.50
N LYS A 22 18.60 -12.70 7.82
CA LYS A 22 18.22 -14.04 7.34
C LYS A 22 17.72 -14.96 8.45
N LYS A 23 18.34 -14.92 9.61
CA LYS A 23 17.90 -15.70 10.77
C LYS A 23 16.56 -15.20 11.31
N ASN A 24 16.36 -13.88 11.32
CA ASN A 24 15.11 -13.27 11.77
C ASN A 24 13.92 -13.65 10.85
N PHE A 25 14.18 -13.99 9.58
CA PHE A 25 13.14 -14.44 8.63
C PHE A 25 12.69 -15.90 8.81
N GLY A 26 13.33 -16.68 9.69
CA GLY A 26 12.97 -18.09 9.86
C GLY A 26 13.15 -18.89 8.57
N GLU A 27 12.13 -19.66 8.16
CA GLU A 27 12.19 -20.50 6.95
C GLU A 27 12.36 -19.68 5.66
N ASP A 28 11.80 -18.47 5.61
CA ASP A 28 11.95 -17.57 4.46
C ASP A 28 13.38 -17.07 4.29
N GLY A 29 14.22 -17.13 5.33
CA GLY A 29 15.65 -16.84 5.24
C GLY A 29 16.39 -17.70 4.22
N ASN A 30 15.86 -18.89 3.88
CA ASN A 30 16.43 -19.76 2.84
C ASN A 30 16.27 -19.19 1.42
N LYS A 31 15.36 -18.22 1.23
CA LYS A 31 15.15 -17.52 -0.04
C LYS A 31 16.11 -16.36 -0.24
N VAL A 32 16.90 -16.01 0.77
CA VAL A 32 17.82 -14.88 0.74
C VAL A 32 19.25 -15.40 0.55
N ILE A 33 19.89 -14.96 -0.52
CA ILE A 33 21.25 -15.36 -0.87
C ILE A 33 22.13 -14.12 -1.14
N THR A 34 23.42 -14.26 -0.86
CA THR A 34 24.44 -13.33 -1.34
C THR A 34 25.07 -13.94 -2.58
N GLY A 35 25.09 -13.20 -3.70
CA GLY A 35 25.44 -13.76 -5.01
C GLY A 35 26.29 -12.83 -5.88
N ASN A 36 26.43 -13.22 -7.15
CA ASN A 36 27.05 -12.44 -8.21
C ASN A 36 25.99 -11.96 -9.22
N LEU A 37 26.36 -11.05 -10.12
CA LEU A 37 25.44 -10.61 -11.17
C LEU A 37 24.98 -11.79 -12.05
N PRO A 38 23.74 -11.76 -12.59
CA PRO A 38 23.18 -12.87 -13.37
C PRO A 38 24.01 -13.31 -14.58
N TRP A 39 24.83 -12.42 -15.12
CA TRP A 39 25.66 -12.63 -16.32
C TRP A 39 27.16 -12.82 -16.00
N GLU A 40 27.55 -12.81 -14.72
CA GLU A 40 28.94 -13.05 -14.31
C GLU A 40 29.25 -14.53 -14.10
N GLU A 41 30.53 -14.88 -14.08
CA GLU A 41 30.99 -16.24 -13.81
C GLU A 41 30.57 -16.68 -12.39
N GLY A 42 29.83 -17.79 -12.29
CA GLY A 42 29.20 -18.23 -11.04
C GLY A 42 27.87 -17.53 -10.71
N GLY A 43 27.48 -16.50 -11.47
CA GLY A 43 26.12 -16.00 -11.51
C GLY A 43 25.20 -17.02 -12.16
N GLN A 44 24.04 -17.29 -11.55
CA GLN A 44 23.06 -18.14 -12.17
C GLN A 44 22.41 -17.38 -13.35
N ALA A 45 22.74 -17.76 -14.58
CA ALA A 45 21.98 -17.41 -15.77
C ALA A 45 20.50 -17.89 -15.73
N ALA A 46 20.06 -18.45 -14.60
CA ALA A 46 18.79 -19.10 -14.33
C ALA A 46 17.86 -18.32 -13.39
N TYR A 47 18.22 -17.12 -12.91
CA TYR A 47 17.29 -16.32 -12.12
C TYR A 47 16.05 -15.97 -12.96
N ASP A 48 14.90 -16.46 -12.51
CA ASP A 48 13.61 -16.15 -13.11
C ASP A 48 13.27 -14.68 -12.80
N LYS A 49 13.38 -13.83 -13.83
CA LYS A 49 13.09 -12.37 -13.75
C LYS A 49 11.73 -12.08 -13.14
N GLU A 50 10.75 -12.97 -13.29
CA GLU A 50 9.42 -12.74 -12.75
C GLU A 50 9.35 -12.95 -11.23
N ASN A 51 10.30 -13.65 -10.62
CA ASN A 51 10.20 -14.10 -9.23
C ASN A 51 11.46 -13.83 -8.38
N VAL A 52 12.36 -12.96 -8.85
CA VAL A 52 13.58 -12.56 -8.14
C VAL A 52 13.57 -11.06 -7.82
N LEU A 53 14.13 -10.71 -6.67
CA LEU A 53 14.37 -9.33 -6.25
C LEU A 53 15.86 -9.16 -5.92
N PHE A 54 16.49 -8.14 -6.50
CA PHE A 54 17.88 -7.82 -6.21
C PHE A 54 17.98 -6.68 -5.19
N VAL A 55 18.99 -6.76 -4.33
CA VAL A 55 19.35 -5.70 -3.39
C VAL A 55 20.82 -5.38 -3.60
N THR A 56 21.17 -4.10 -3.74
CA THR A 56 22.57 -3.69 -3.93
C THR A 56 22.86 -2.34 -3.28
N ASP A 57 24.10 -2.17 -2.84
CA ASP A 57 24.66 -0.96 -2.22
C ASP A 57 25.59 -0.19 -3.18
N GLU A 58 25.72 -0.61 -4.45
CA GLU A 58 26.62 -0.03 -5.45
C GLU A 58 25.87 0.53 -6.66
N GLU A 59 26.25 1.73 -7.12
CA GLU A 59 25.63 2.44 -8.24
C GLU A 59 25.77 1.68 -9.56
N GLU A 60 26.97 1.19 -9.89
CA GLU A 60 27.21 0.45 -11.15
C GLU A 60 26.34 -0.82 -11.22
N THR A 61 26.27 -1.58 -10.11
CA THR A 61 25.46 -2.79 -9.99
C THR A 61 23.97 -2.48 -10.14
N LEU A 62 23.48 -1.41 -9.48
CA LEU A 62 22.10 -0.94 -9.62
C LEU A 62 21.76 -0.58 -11.08
N GLN A 63 22.62 0.20 -11.74
CA GLN A 63 22.40 0.60 -13.12
C GLN A 63 22.37 -0.60 -14.06
N ALA A 64 23.28 -1.55 -13.88
CA ALA A 64 23.36 -2.75 -14.72
C ALA A 64 22.12 -3.65 -14.56
N LEU A 65 21.65 -3.87 -13.33
CA LEU A 65 20.41 -4.63 -13.07
C LEU A 65 19.19 -3.97 -13.72
N LYS A 66 19.07 -2.65 -13.58
CA LYS A 66 17.97 -1.87 -14.16
C LYS A 66 17.97 -1.89 -15.69
N GLN A 67 19.14 -1.76 -16.33
CA GLN A 67 19.27 -1.86 -17.79
C GLN A 67 18.80 -3.23 -18.31
N ASN A 68 18.91 -4.27 -17.48
CA ASN A 68 18.44 -5.62 -17.78
C ASN A 68 17.01 -5.90 -17.27
N ALA A 69 16.27 -4.88 -16.83
CA ALA A 69 14.90 -4.98 -16.35
C ALA A 69 14.70 -5.93 -15.16
N TYR A 70 15.67 -6.01 -14.25
CA TYR A 70 15.48 -6.67 -12.97
C TYR A 70 14.82 -5.73 -11.95
N TYR A 71 14.02 -6.31 -11.04
CA TYR A 71 13.49 -5.59 -9.89
C TYR A 71 14.61 -5.40 -8.87
N THR A 72 14.83 -4.15 -8.44
CA THR A 72 15.99 -3.81 -7.61
C THR A 72 15.62 -2.82 -6.51
N ILE A 73 16.18 -3.04 -5.33
CA ILE A 73 16.13 -2.15 -4.17
C ILE A 73 17.56 -1.69 -3.87
N ALA A 74 17.72 -0.41 -3.53
CA ALA A 74 18.98 0.13 -3.04
C ALA A 74 19.16 -0.14 -1.54
N LEU A 75 20.35 -0.56 -1.12
CA LEU A 75 20.74 -0.62 0.29
C LEU A 75 21.56 0.62 0.62
N LEU A 76 21.05 1.47 1.52
CA LEU A 76 21.73 2.66 1.99
C LEU A 76 22.36 2.40 3.37
N HIS A 77 23.60 2.81 3.56
CA HIS A 77 24.29 2.73 4.85
C HIS A 77 25.41 3.78 4.97
N GLY A 78 26.08 3.80 6.11
CA GLY A 78 27.06 4.84 6.43
C GLY A 78 28.29 4.89 5.51
N GLU A 79 28.59 3.79 4.80
CA GLU A 79 29.81 3.60 4.03
C GLU A 79 29.65 3.81 2.52
N ASN A 80 28.42 3.92 2.00
CA ASN A 80 28.15 4.09 0.58
C ASN A 80 27.51 5.45 0.25
N LYS A 81 27.80 6.48 1.06
CA LYS A 81 27.21 7.83 0.92
C LYS A 81 27.62 8.54 -0.37
N GLU A 82 28.70 8.09 -0.98
CA GLU A 82 29.22 8.59 -2.25
C GLU A 82 28.57 7.95 -3.49
N GLN A 83 27.83 6.84 -3.32
CA GLN A 83 27.11 6.18 -4.41
C GLN A 83 25.84 6.95 -4.79
N ASP A 84 25.54 7.10 -6.09
CA ASP A 84 24.23 7.58 -6.52
C ASP A 84 23.26 6.41 -6.74
N LEU A 85 22.51 6.08 -5.68
CA LEU A 85 21.48 5.03 -5.70
C LEU A 85 20.07 5.57 -5.98
N SER A 86 19.94 6.85 -6.37
CA SER A 86 18.64 7.50 -6.60
C SER A 86 17.85 6.92 -7.77
N ALA A 87 18.50 6.12 -8.62
CA ALA A 87 17.82 5.38 -9.68
C ALA A 87 16.87 4.30 -9.12
N ALA A 88 17.04 3.81 -7.89
CA ALA A 88 16.14 2.83 -7.30
C ALA A 88 14.83 3.48 -6.84
N LEU A 89 13.69 2.83 -7.10
CA LEU A 89 12.39 3.31 -6.61
C LEU A 89 12.25 3.12 -5.08
N TYR A 90 12.83 2.05 -4.57
CA TYR A 90 12.87 1.73 -3.15
C TYR A 90 14.30 1.68 -2.67
N ALA A 91 14.51 2.24 -1.49
CA ALA A 91 15.75 2.11 -0.74
C ALA A 91 15.42 1.57 0.65
N ILE A 92 16.33 0.77 1.20
CA ILE A 92 16.24 0.24 2.56
C ILE A 92 17.49 0.64 3.35
N THR A 93 17.31 0.81 4.66
CA THR A 93 18.36 0.95 5.66
C THR A 93 18.13 -0.08 6.75
N ASP A 94 19.04 -0.18 7.72
CA ASP A 94 18.81 -0.88 8.98
C ASP A 94 18.21 -2.29 8.79
N ILE A 95 18.79 -3.06 7.88
CA ILE A 95 18.19 -4.30 7.34
C ILE A 95 17.86 -5.36 8.39
N GLU A 96 18.47 -5.28 9.58
CA GLU A 96 18.21 -6.18 10.69
C GLU A 96 16.79 -6.01 11.28
N GLU A 97 16.18 -4.83 11.08
CA GLU A 97 14.82 -4.48 11.53
C GLU A 97 13.73 -4.82 10.50
N LEU A 98 14.12 -5.15 9.26
CA LEU A 98 13.17 -5.47 8.20
C LEU A 98 12.54 -6.85 8.43
N THR A 99 11.38 -7.05 7.81
CA THR A 99 10.73 -8.37 7.71
C THR A 99 10.81 -8.88 6.28
N PHE A 100 10.58 -10.18 6.06
CA PHE A 100 10.50 -10.72 4.71
C PHE A 100 9.39 -10.04 3.89
N ASP A 101 8.27 -9.70 4.53
CA ASP A 101 7.14 -9.00 3.91
C ASP A 101 7.52 -7.60 3.41
N SER A 102 8.50 -6.92 4.03
CA SER A 102 9.03 -5.65 3.50
C SER A 102 9.57 -5.82 2.08
N PHE A 103 10.28 -6.92 1.80
CA PHE A 103 10.80 -7.25 0.47
C PHE A 103 9.70 -7.71 -0.48
N VAL A 104 8.74 -8.51 0.01
CA VAL A 104 7.59 -8.94 -0.79
C VAL A 104 6.77 -7.73 -1.25
N MET A 105 6.46 -6.79 -0.34
CA MET A 105 5.74 -5.56 -0.66
C MET A 105 6.47 -4.76 -1.76
N ALA A 106 7.77 -4.52 -1.60
CA ALA A 106 8.56 -3.81 -2.59
C ALA A 106 8.58 -4.53 -3.95
N TYR A 107 8.75 -5.86 -3.96
CA TYR A 107 8.66 -6.68 -5.17
C TYR A 107 7.28 -6.61 -5.83
N MET A 108 6.18 -6.67 -5.06
CA MET A 108 4.82 -6.61 -5.60
C MET A 108 4.62 -5.28 -6.34
N ARG A 109 4.99 -4.16 -5.72
CA ARG A 109 4.93 -2.84 -6.34
C ARG A 109 5.84 -2.70 -7.56
N LEU A 110 7.08 -3.17 -7.48
CA LEU A 110 8.02 -3.16 -8.61
C LEU A 110 7.54 -4.01 -9.79
N SER A 111 6.84 -5.12 -9.52
CA SER A 111 6.28 -6.01 -10.53
C SER A 111 4.87 -5.62 -11.02
N GLY A 112 4.34 -4.49 -10.55
CA GLY A 112 3.00 -4.00 -10.90
C GLY A 112 1.85 -4.83 -10.35
N LYS A 113 2.10 -5.67 -9.34
CA LYS A 113 1.10 -6.51 -8.66
C LYS A 113 0.63 -5.81 -7.39
N PRO A 114 -0.67 -5.87 -7.06
CA PRO A 114 -1.18 -5.21 -5.87
C PRO A 114 -0.73 -5.94 -4.60
N TRP A 115 -0.22 -5.18 -3.62
CA TRP A 115 0.03 -5.73 -2.29
C TRP A 115 -1.29 -5.97 -1.54
N THR A 116 -1.43 -7.14 -0.91
CA THR A 116 -2.54 -7.44 0.00
C THR A 116 -2.21 -6.87 1.37
N ILE A 117 -3.00 -5.92 1.84
CA ILE A 117 -2.78 -5.23 3.10
C ILE A 117 -3.22 -6.11 4.26
N MET A 118 -4.44 -6.66 4.17
CA MET A 118 -4.99 -7.55 5.17
C MET A 118 -6.20 -8.30 4.61
N GLU A 119 -6.63 -9.34 5.32
CA GLU A 119 -7.88 -10.03 5.06
C GLU A 119 -8.84 -9.89 6.24
N THR A 120 -10.12 -9.79 5.92
CA THR A 120 -11.19 -9.91 6.90
C THR A 120 -11.89 -11.26 6.72
N LYS A 121 -12.96 -11.50 7.49
CA LYS A 121 -13.76 -12.71 7.36
C LYS A 121 -14.30 -12.88 5.93
N ARG A 122 -14.70 -11.79 5.28
CA ARG A 122 -15.40 -11.81 3.98
C ARG A 122 -14.70 -11.04 2.87
N CYS A 123 -13.64 -10.29 3.17
CA CYS A 123 -12.98 -9.43 2.19
C CYS A 123 -11.47 -9.65 2.16
N VAL A 124 -10.88 -9.39 1.00
CA VAL A 124 -9.46 -9.10 0.83
C VAL A 124 -9.33 -7.59 0.63
N ILE A 125 -8.44 -6.95 1.38
CA ILE A 125 -8.14 -5.52 1.25
C ILE A 125 -6.76 -5.42 0.61
N ARG A 126 -6.68 -4.87 -0.60
CA ARG A 126 -5.44 -4.80 -1.38
C ARG A 126 -5.28 -3.47 -2.10
N GLU A 127 -4.05 -3.13 -2.46
CA GLU A 127 -3.76 -2.02 -3.36
C GLU A 127 -4.62 -2.07 -4.62
N MET A 128 -4.99 -0.89 -5.12
CA MET A 128 -5.77 -0.76 -6.35
C MET A 128 -4.95 -1.23 -7.55
N THR A 129 -5.63 -1.76 -8.55
CA THR A 129 -5.07 -1.93 -9.90
C THR A 129 -5.87 -1.07 -10.89
N VAL A 130 -5.30 -0.83 -12.07
CA VAL A 130 -5.96 -0.01 -13.11
C VAL A 130 -7.26 -0.68 -13.58
N GLU A 131 -7.31 -2.01 -13.55
CA GLU A 131 -8.48 -2.81 -13.93
C GLU A 131 -9.65 -2.63 -12.95
N ASP A 132 -9.40 -2.22 -11.70
CA ASP A 132 -10.45 -1.97 -10.71
C ASP A 132 -11.34 -0.79 -11.10
N VAL A 133 -10.85 0.12 -11.94
CA VAL A 133 -11.57 1.31 -12.41
C VAL A 133 -12.91 0.92 -13.03
N ASP A 134 -12.96 -0.16 -13.80
CA ASP A 134 -14.22 -0.64 -14.40
C ASP A 134 -15.26 -0.99 -13.33
N SER A 135 -14.82 -1.60 -12.23
CA SER A 135 -15.69 -1.90 -11.09
C SER A 135 -16.10 -0.63 -10.35
N PHE A 136 -15.18 0.34 -10.19
CA PHE A 136 -15.52 1.64 -9.60
C PHE A 136 -16.60 2.35 -10.40
N TYR A 137 -16.53 2.39 -11.74
CA TYR A 137 -17.61 2.97 -12.54
C TYR A 137 -18.96 2.26 -12.36
N GLN A 138 -18.99 0.94 -12.17
CA GLN A 138 -20.26 0.26 -11.88
C GLN A 138 -20.82 0.65 -10.50
N ILE A 139 -19.95 0.82 -9.51
CA ILE A 139 -20.33 1.23 -8.16
C ILE A 139 -20.87 2.67 -8.17
N TYR A 140 -20.15 3.59 -8.82
CA TYR A 140 -20.48 5.02 -8.81
C TYR A 140 -21.66 5.39 -9.73
N LYS A 141 -22.17 4.46 -10.57
CA LYS A 141 -23.43 4.66 -11.29
C LYS A 141 -24.65 4.73 -10.37
N GLU A 142 -24.55 4.19 -9.16
CA GLU A 142 -25.65 4.19 -8.20
C GLU A 142 -25.84 5.61 -7.62
N PRO A 143 -26.99 6.27 -7.83
CA PRO A 143 -27.20 7.65 -7.37
C PRO A 143 -27.07 7.84 -5.85
N SER A 144 -27.27 6.76 -5.08
CA SER A 144 -27.11 6.78 -3.62
C SER A 144 -25.65 6.90 -3.17
N ILE A 145 -24.68 6.67 -4.06
CA ILE A 145 -23.25 6.73 -3.78
C ILE A 145 -22.68 8.11 -4.14
N THR A 146 -22.93 8.59 -5.37
CA THR A 146 -22.38 9.86 -5.87
C THR A 146 -22.90 11.10 -5.13
N PHE A 147 -24.09 11.02 -4.53
CA PHE A 147 -24.67 12.13 -3.77
C PHE A 147 -23.76 12.66 -2.64
N TYR A 148 -22.90 11.81 -2.08
CA TYR A 148 -22.05 12.14 -0.92
C TYR A 148 -20.56 12.18 -1.20
N MET A 149 -20.11 11.81 -2.40
CA MET A 149 -18.69 11.67 -2.74
C MET A 149 -18.27 12.65 -3.84
N GLU A 150 -16.97 12.80 -4.05
CA GLU A 150 -16.47 13.33 -5.32
C GLU A 150 -16.72 12.29 -6.41
N ASP A 151 -17.24 12.74 -7.55
CA ASP A 151 -17.49 11.88 -8.71
C ASP A 151 -16.16 11.37 -9.30
N LEU A 152 -16.22 10.26 -10.02
CA LEU A 152 -15.13 9.83 -10.88
C LEU A 152 -15.02 10.80 -12.07
N PHE A 153 -13.89 10.79 -12.77
CA PHE A 153 -13.78 11.51 -14.03
C PHE A 153 -14.87 11.07 -15.03
N GLU A 154 -15.35 11.96 -15.89
CA GLU A 154 -16.36 11.60 -16.89
C GLU A 154 -15.80 10.57 -17.89
N GLU A 155 -14.55 10.76 -18.30
CA GLU A 155 -13.84 9.88 -19.22
C GLU A 155 -13.10 8.77 -18.45
N PRO A 156 -13.44 7.48 -18.66
CA PRO A 156 -12.82 6.36 -17.94
C PRO A 156 -11.30 6.30 -18.05
N GLU A 157 -10.73 6.81 -19.14
CA GLU A 157 -9.28 6.81 -19.32
C GLU A 157 -8.57 7.84 -18.42
N GLU A 158 -9.23 8.96 -18.08
CA GLU A 158 -8.68 9.91 -17.13
C GLU A 158 -8.65 9.32 -15.72
N GLU A 159 -9.67 8.55 -15.31
CA GLU A 159 -9.68 7.84 -14.04
C GLU A 159 -8.63 6.72 -14.00
N ARG A 160 -8.38 6.04 -15.12
CA ARG A 160 -7.29 5.06 -15.23
C ARG A 160 -5.92 5.71 -15.09
N GLU A 161 -5.69 6.84 -15.74
CA GLU A 161 -4.44 7.60 -15.58
C GLU A 161 -4.27 8.12 -14.15
N TYR A 162 -5.34 8.68 -13.56
CA TYR A 162 -5.35 9.07 -12.16
C TYR A 162 -4.99 7.88 -11.24
N THR A 163 -5.56 6.70 -11.49
CA THR A 163 -5.27 5.49 -10.72
C THR A 163 -3.83 5.02 -10.89
N ARG A 164 -3.26 5.07 -12.10
CA ARG A 164 -1.82 4.77 -12.33
C ARG A 164 -0.92 5.70 -11.52
N GLU A 165 -1.21 7.00 -11.57
CA GLU A 165 -0.43 8.01 -10.85
C GLU A 165 -0.62 7.89 -9.34
N TYR A 166 -1.82 7.54 -8.87
CA TYR A 166 -2.09 7.23 -7.47
C TYR A 166 -1.23 6.05 -7.00
N ILE A 167 -1.26 4.92 -7.71
CA ILE A 167 -0.46 3.72 -7.39
C ILE A 167 1.04 4.08 -7.33
N LYS A 168 1.52 4.81 -8.34
CA LYS A 168 2.94 5.17 -8.47
C LYS A 168 3.42 6.16 -7.41
N LYS A 169 2.60 7.15 -7.05
CA LYS A 169 3.02 8.25 -6.17
C LYS A 169 2.61 8.00 -4.73
N ILE A 170 1.36 7.64 -4.48
CA ILE A 170 0.82 7.54 -3.12
C ILE A 170 1.35 6.30 -2.43
N TYR A 171 1.25 5.11 -3.03
CA TYR A 171 1.73 3.91 -2.36
C TYR A 171 3.26 3.89 -2.21
N SER A 172 4.00 4.38 -3.21
CA SER A 172 5.46 4.47 -3.09
C SER A 172 5.93 5.49 -2.04
N PHE A 173 5.20 6.58 -1.84
CA PHE A 173 5.58 7.62 -0.88
C PHE A 173 5.06 7.34 0.54
N TYR A 174 3.76 7.09 0.70
CA TYR A 174 3.14 6.89 2.01
C TYR A 174 3.20 5.45 2.49
N GLY A 175 3.28 4.46 1.59
CA GLY A 175 3.16 3.05 1.93
C GLY A 175 1.72 2.56 2.13
N TYR A 176 0.74 3.47 2.20
CA TYR A 176 -0.68 3.18 2.37
C TYR A 176 -1.54 4.17 1.55
N GLY A 177 -2.86 3.97 1.56
CA GLY A 177 -3.80 4.86 0.88
C GLY A 177 -5.21 4.29 0.90
N LEU A 178 -6.00 4.65 -0.12
CA LEU A 178 -7.24 3.97 -0.46
C LEU A 178 -6.92 2.64 -1.13
N TRP A 179 -7.63 1.60 -0.75
CA TRP A 179 -7.45 0.23 -1.23
C TRP A 179 -8.73 -0.30 -1.84
N SER A 180 -8.60 -1.25 -2.76
CA SER A 180 -9.72 -2.00 -3.31
C SER A 180 -10.18 -3.05 -2.31
N ILE A 181 -11.50 -3.15 -2.16
CA ILE A 181 -12.15 -4.15 -1.31
C ILE A 181 -12.69 -5.24 -2.21
N VAL A 182 -12.12 -6.44 -2.12
CA VAL A 182 -12.55 -7.60 -2.91
C VAL A 182 -13.38 -8.54 -2.05
N GLY A 183 -14.60 -8.85 -2.47
CA GLY A 183 -15.43 -9.84 -1.80
C GLY A 183 -14.88 -11.25 -2.02
N LYS A 184 -14.64 -12.01 -0.94
CA LYS A 184 -14.09 -13.38 -1.03
C LYS A 184 -15.03 -14.36 -1.75
N GLU A 185 -16.33 -14.22 -1.55
CA GLU A 185 -17.35 -15.08 -2.20
C GLU A 185 -17.58 -14.69 -3.65
N SER A 186 -17.55 -13.39 -3.95
CA SER A 186 -17.87 -12.86 -5.28
C SER A 186 -16.65 -12.71 -6.18
N GLU A 187 -15.44 -12.82 -5.63
CA GLU A 187 -14.13 -12.61 -6.28
C GLU A 187 -14.06 -11.31 -7.10
N THR A 188 -14.82 -10.30 -6.68
CA THR A 188 -14.99 -9.02 -7.40
C THR A 188 -14.76 -7.85 -6.47
N VAL A 189 -14.38 -6.70 -7.04
CA VAL A 189 -14.28 -5.45 -6.29
C VAL A 189 -15.68 -5.00 -5.89
N ILE A 190 -15.89 -4.86 -4.58
CA ILE A 190 -17.16 -4.46 -3.96
C ILE A 190 -17.09 -3.07 -3.33
N GLY A 191 -15.98 -2.36 -3.48
CA GLY A 191 -15.78 -1.03 -2.91
C GLY A 191 -14.33 -0.58 -2.90
N ARG A 192 -14.09 0.61 -2.35
CA ARG A 192 -12.76 1.10 -1.98
C ARG A 192 -12.81 1.69 -0.58
N ALA A 193 -11.80 1.44 0.23
CA ALA A 193 -11.68 2.04 1.55
C ALA A 193 -10.21 2.14 1.98
N GLY A 194 -9.89 3.09 2.84
CA GLY A 194 -8.53 3.26 3.35
C GLY A 194 -8.35 4.57 4.09
N ILE A 195 -7.10 4.86 4.41
CA ILE A 195 -6.69 6.07 5.12
C ILE A 195 -5.90 6.95 4.16
N SER A 196 -6.19 8.25 4.14
CA SER A 196 -5.50 9.22 3.28
C SER A 196 -5.37 10.58 3.95
N TRP A 197 -4.47 11.42 3.44
CA TRP A 197 -4.33 12.80 3.90
C TRP A 197 -5.15 13.73 3.03
N ARG A 198 -6.01 14.55 3.64
CA ARG A 198 -6.72 15.63 3.00
C ARG A 198 -5.93 16.92 3.20
N GLU A 199 -5.68 17.67 2.12
CA GLU A 199 -5.02 18.97 2.19
C GLU A 199 -5.75 19.92 3.15
N GLY A 200 -5.00 20.64 3.97
CA GLY A 200 -5.56 21.55 4.98
C GLY A 200 -5.93 20.89 6.31
N PHE A 201 -5.78 19.57 6.44
CA PHE A 201 -6.04 18.83 7.68
C PHE A 201 -4.77 18.14 8.20
N ASP A 202 -4.67 18.03 9.51
CA ASP A 202 -3.54 17.45 10.26
C ASP A 202 -3.86 16.07 10.87
N ILE A 203 -5.05 15.53 10.58
CA ILE A 203 -5.48 14.20 11.02
C ILE A 203 -5.71 13.34 9.77
N PRO A 204 -5.17 12.11 9.69
CA PRO A 204 -5.44 11.22 8.58
C PRO A 204 -6.92 10.86 8.51
N GLU A 205 -7.47 10.74 7.30
CA GLU A 205 -8.89 10.59 7.05
C GLU A 205 -9.25 9.17 6.58
N LEU A 206 -10.24 8.55 7.22
CA LEU A 206 -10.88 7.33 6.77
C LEU A 206 -11.88 7.64 5.64
N GLY A 207 -11.59 7.16 4.44
CA GLY A 207 -12.51 7.17 3.30
C GLY A 207 -13.03 5.77 3.00
N PHE A 208 -14.31 5.63 2.65
CA PHE A 208 -14.87 4.35 2.22
C PHE A 208 -16.08 4.51 1.29
N VAL A 209 -16.26 3.51 0.43
CA VAL A 209 -17.47 3.27 -0.34
C VAL A 209 -17.64 1.76 -0.50
N ILE A 210 -18.86 1.28 -0.31
CA ILE A 210 -19.23 -0.12 -0.52
C ILE A 210 -20.41 -0.15 -1.49
N ALA A 211 -20.31 -1.01 -2.50
CA ALA A 211 -21.33 -1.19 -3.52
C ALA A 211 -22.69 -1.53 -2.91
N VAL A 212 -23.77 -0.97 -3.47
CA VAL A 212 -25.14 -1.09 -2.95
C VAL A 212 -25.55 -2.52 -2.59
N PRO A 213 -25.26 -3.57 -3.41
CA PRO A 213 -25.62 -4.94 -3.07
C PRO A 213 -24.98 -5.50 -1.79
N TYR A 214 -23.92 -4.86 -1.29
CA TYR A 214 -23.14 -5.26 -0.11
C TYR A 214 -23.38 -4.35 1.10
N GLN A 215 -24.17 -3.28 0.94
CA GLN A 215 -24.57 -2.39 2.03
C GLN A 215 -25.55 -3.08 2.99
N HIS A 216 -25.67 -2.54 4.21
CA HIS A 216 -26.53 -3.06 5.29
C HIS A 216 -26.29 -4.51 5.73
N LYS A 217 -25.25 -5.17 5.20
CA LYS A 217 -24.80 -6.53 5.56
C LYS A 217 -23.56 -6.53 6.45
N GLY A 218 -23.15 -5.36 6.94
CA GLY A 218 -22.00 -5.18 7.85
C GLY A 218 -20.62 -5.17 7.18
N TYR A 219 -20.53 -5.17 5.84
CA TYR A 219 -19.25 -5.12 5.11
C TYR A 219 -18.44 -3.87 5.44
N ALA A 220 -19.07 -2.69 5.40
CA ALA A 220 -18.38 -1.43 5.71
C ALA A 220 -17.79 -1.42 7.13
N TYR A 221 -18.53 -1.91 8.12
CA TYR A 221 -18.03 -2.01 9.50
C TYR A 221 -16.86 -2.97 9.62
N GLU A 222 -16.95 -4.16 9.02
CA GLU A 222 -15.88 -5.15 9.03
C GLU A 222 -14.59 -4.62 8.41
N VAL A 223 -14.70 -4.01 7.22
CA VAL A 223 -13.57 -3.45 6.47
C VAL A 223 -12.97 -2.25 7.19
N CYS A 224 -13.79 -1.26 7.57
CA CYS A 224 -13.28 -0.04 8.20
C CYS A 224 -12.68 -0.32 9.58
N ARG A 225 -13.24 -1.27 10.35
CA ARG A 225 -12.65 -1.66 11.65
C ARG A 225 -11.26 -2.29 11.47
N ALA A 226 -11.09 -3.13 10.45
CA ALA A 226 -9.79 -3.72 10.14
C ALA A 226 -8.78 -2.64 9.69
N ILE A 227 -9.21 -1.70 8.84
CA ILE A 227 -8.39 -0.57 8.39
C ILE A 227 -7.95 0.34 9.57
N LEU A 228 -8.83 0.63 10.52
CA LEU A 228 -8.48 1.40 11.71
C LEU A 228 -7.48 0.65 12.59
N GLY A 229 -7.64 -0.67 12.75
CA GLY A 229 -6.67 -1.51 13.43
C GLY A 229 -5.29 -1.47 12.75
N TYR A 230 -5.25 -1.55 11.42
CA TYR A 230 -4.01 -1.38 10.66
C TYR A 230 -3.40 0.02 10.82
N GLY A 231 -4.24 1.07 10.81
CA GLY A 231 -3.79 2.43 11.07
C GLY A 231 -3.11 2.61 12.43
N LYS A 232 -3.53 1.83 13.44
CA LYS A 232 -2.94 1.81 14.77
C LYS A 232 -1.64 1.02 14.81
N GLU A 233 -1.71 -0.26 14.44
CA GLU A 233 -0.63 -1.22 14.67
C GLU A 233 0.51 -1.06 13.67
N GLU A 234 0.19 -0.79 12.40
CA GLU A 234 1.18 -0.76 11.31
C GLU A 234 1.59 0.66 10.92
N LEU A 235 0.66 1.63 10.99
CA LEU A 235 0.94 3.02 10.62
C LEU A 235 1.25 3.93 11.82
N GLY A 236 1.04 3.45 13.05
CA GLY A 236 1.34 4.18 14.27
C GLY A 236 0.52 5.46 14.45
N PHE A 237 -0.68 5.54 13.89
CA PHE A 237 -1.56 6.69 14.09
C PHE A 237 -2.22 6.66 15.46
N ASP A 238 -2.29 7.81 16.11
CA ASP A 238 -3.03 7.96 17.37
C ASP A 238 -4.53 8.13 17.12
N LYS A 239 -4.90 8.85 16.07
CA LYS A 239 -6.28 9.24 15.75
C LYS A 239 -6.54 9.32 14.26
N VAL A 240 -7.80 9.13 13.88
CA VAL A 240 -8.27 9.20 12.50
C VAL A 240 -9.54 10.05 12.45
N GLN A 241 -9.68 10.87 11.40
CA GLN A 241 -10.88 11.66 11.15
C GLN A 241 -11.75 11.08 10.04
N ALA A 242 -12.99 11.57 9.95
CA ALA A 242 -13.87 11.40 8.81
C ALA A 242 -14.66 12.69 8.60
N LEU A 243 -14.66 13.21 7.37
CA LEU A 243 -15.50 14.33 6.97
C LEU A 243 -16.77 13.78 6.30
N ILE A 244 -17.91 14.08 6.90
CA ILE A 244 -19.18 13.46 6.51
C ILE A 244 -20.20 14.57 6.24
N LYS A 245 -20.87 14.55 5.09
CA LYS A 245 -21.99 15.47 4.85
C LYS A 245 -23.07 15.23 5.90
N LYS A 246 -23.68 16.31 6.40
CA LYS A 246 -24.67 16.28 7.50
C LYS A 246 -25.87 15.36 7.24
N ASP A 247 -26.26 15.20 5.99
CA ASP A 247 -27.37 14.35 5.54
C ASP A 247 -26.97 12.90 5.21
N ASN A 248 -25.69 12.55 5.27
CA ASN A 248 -25.20 11.18 5.07
C ASN A 248 -25.37 10.33 6.33
N GLU A 249 -26.63 10.01 6.67
CA GLU A 249 -26.94 9.26 7.89
C GLU A 249 -26.28 7.87 7.92
N ALA A 250 -26.08 7.23 6.76
CA ALA A 250 -25.46 5.91 6.68
C ALA A 250 -24.01 5.95 7.18
N SER A 251 -23.24 6.96 6.76
CA SER A 251 -21.86 7.15 7.19
C SER A 251 -21.79 7.62 8.64
N ILE A 252 -22.67 8.53 9.06
CA ILE A 252 -22.77 8.97 10.47
C ILE A 252 -22.99 7.76 11.38
N ARG A 253 -23.95 6.87 11.05
CA ARG A 253 -24.21 5.65 11.83
C ARG A 253 -23.02 4.70 11.84
N LEU A 254 -22.33 4.53 10.71
CA LEU A 254 -21.14 3.69 10.64
C LEU A 254 -20.01 4.24 11.52
N CYS A 255 -19.64 5.51 11.34
CA CYS A 255 -18.56 6.16 12.08
C CYS A 255 -18.87 6.19 13.57
N THR A 256 -20.10 6.52 13.98
CA THR A 256 -20.50 6.43 15.39
C THR A 256 -20.32 5.03 15.94
N ARG A 257 -20.72 3.99 15.19
CA ARG A 257 -20.55 2.59 15.62
C ARG A 257 -19.08 2.17 15.68
N LEU A 258 -18.21 2.78 14.86
CA LEU A 258 -16.77 2.59 14.89
C LEU A 258 -16.09 3.39 16.02
N GLY A 259 -16.84 4.17 16.80
CA GLY A 259 -16.30 4.94 17.94
C GLY A 259 -15.96 6.39 17.63
N PHE A 260 -16.22 6.87 16.41
CA PHE A 260 -15.99 8.27 16.09
C PHE A 260 -16.96 9.19 16.82
N VAL A 261 -16.45 10.34 17.26
CA VAL A 261 -17.20 11.40 17.93
C VAL A 261 -17.20 12.65 17.05
N ARG A 262 -18.35 13.31 16.92
CA ARG A 262 -18.47 14.59 16.20
C ARG A 262 -17.72 15.69 16.96
N ILE A 263 -16.87 16.43 16.26
CA ILE A 263 -16.07 17.53 16.83
C ILE A 263 -16.67 18.88 16.46
N ASP A 264 -16.70 19.20 15.17
CA ASP A 264 -17.13 20.49 14.63
C ASP A 264 -17.66 20.37 13.20
N SER A 265 -18.09 21.50 12.64
CA SER A 265 -18.42 21.63 11.22
C SER A 265 -17.28 22.35 10.52
N VAL A 266 -16.90 21.88 9.33
CA VAL A 266 -15.80 22.41 8.53
C VAL A 266 -16.27 22.66 7.10
N GLU A 267 -15.65 23.63 6.43
CA GLU A 267 -15.84 23.85 5.01
C GLU A 267 -14.60 23.36 4.25
N ASP A 268 -14.79 22.53 3.23
CA ASP A 268 -13.73 22.08 2.32
C ASP A 268 -14.20 22.25 0.88
N LYS A 269 -13.40 22.94 0.05
CA LYS A 269 -13.72 23.29 -1.35
C LYS A 269 -15.15 23.84 -1.54
N GLY A 270 -15.63 24.69 -0.63
CA GLY A 270 -16.97 25.29 -0.68
C GLY A 270 -18.13 24.34 -0.32
N LYS A 271 -17.84 23.18 0.27
CA LYS A 271 -18.83 22.22 0.78
C LYS A 271 -18.70 22.10 2.30
N GLU A 272 -19.84 22.09 2.99
CA GLU A 272 -19.87 21.88 4.45
C GLU A 272 -19.86 20.39 4.80
N TYR A 273 -19.04 20.04 5.79
CA TYR A 273 -18.93 18.70 6.36
C TYR A 273 -19.03 18.77 7.88
N GLU A 274 -19.53 17.70 8.47
CA GLU A 274 -19.39 17.42 9.90
C GLU A 274 -18.12 16.59 10.09
N ARG A 275 -17.19 17.08 10.91
CA ARG A 275 -15.94 16.38 11.20
C ARG A 275 -16.11 15.48 12.41
N TYR A 276 -15.74 14.22 12.21
CA TYR A 276 -15.75 13.17 13.21
C TYR A 276 -14.33 12.69 13.46
N VAL A 277 -13.96 12.39 14.70
CA VAL A 277 -12.63 11.89 15.07
C VAL A 277 -12.76 10.68 15.99
N VAL A 278 -11.89 9.69 15.82
CA VAL A 278 -11.72 8.54 16.72
C VAL A 278 -10.28 8.46 17.19
N GLU A 279 -10.08 8.18 18.48
CA GLU A 279 -8.79 7.80 19.04
C GLU A 279 -8.60 6.29 18.81
N LEU A 280 -7.50 5.89 18.17
CA LEU A 280 -7.24 4.50 17.85
C LEU A 280 -6.91 3.64 19.08
N SER A 281 -6.64 4.25 20.24
CA SER A 281 -6.58 3.53 21.52
C SER A 281 -7.88 2.81 21.88
N ASP A 282 -9.02 3.30 21.37
CA ASP A 282 -10.37 2.78 21.66
C ASP A 282 -10.86 1.74 20.64
N ILE A 283 -10.05 1.49 19.61
CA ILE A 283 -10.25 0.51 18.53
C ILE A 283 -9.51 -0.80 18.88
#